data_AF-A0A6A6ZCT5-F1
#
_entry.id   AF-A0A6A6ZCT5-F1
#
_cell.length_a   1.000
_cell.length_b   1.000
_cell.length_c   1.000
_cell.angle_alpha   90.00
_cell.angle_beta   90.00
_cell.angle_gamma   90.00
#
_symmetry.space_group_name_H-M   'P 1'
#
loop_
_entity.id
_entity.type
_entity.pdbx_description
1 polymer ?
#
loop_
_entity_poly.entity_id
_entity_poly.type
_entity_poly.pdbx_seq_one_letter_code
_entity_poly.pdbx_strand_id
1 'polypeptide(L)'
;VAFSTVPFAPDPDFVDRPAILAWVRDKCAGAGARAALVGLGGVGKSQLALQYAHSIRDASPQTFVFWVHASTPARFEEAYRNIADRLDLPERSDPKANVLRLVSDWLRDETNGRWLMVVDNVDDVKTFFPSQKCQRDKTDSSAQIAQTPLVTYLPQSRNGAILVTSRSKDVAERLAGGYNKTKEVLVMNEDEGLQLLRKKLRDPLIKESAVKLLHALDCIPLAVTQAAAYINRRARMTVAGYLKEFQKNSKKRESLLNWDAGELRRDTSASNSVVTTWQMSFEQIRHERRSAAELLLLMSFFNPQGIPESTLRRYSSDAAGAADAESGEEVHSAFEEDLDTLQAYSLMSMTADSDTCEMHALVQFCTQVWLSSFSNTEQWEQRFVALMAQELPSGEYKNWAKCQQLLPHVEPLFESEPDARETLKAWAQVLTNAAWYLCVQGNYSAAQLIAAKALAARDKTVEPNSQQTLVSVEVLAMVLRYQGKYEDAEKL
;
A
#
# COMPACT_ATOMS: atom_id res chain seq x y z
N VAL A 1 -13.06 30.91 -26.45
CA VAL A 1 -12.13 29.91 -27.02
C VAL A 1 -11.92 28.84 -25.97
N ALA A 2 -12.04 27.56 -26.33
CA ALA A 2 -11.78 26.49 -25.38
C ALA A 2 -10.32 26.51 -24.91
N PHE A 3 -10.08 26.25 -23.62
CA PHE A 3 -8.75 26.22 -23.03
C PHE A 3 -8.58 25.02 -22.10
N SER A 4 -7.36 24.83 -21.61
CA SER A 4 -7.02 23.77 -20.68
C SER A 4 -6.32 24.28 -19.44
N THR A 5 -6.64 23.70 -18.28
CA THR A 5 -5.91 23.90 -17.01
C THR A 5 -5.01 22.72 -16.66
N VAL A 6 -4.73 21.83 -17.61
CA VAL A 6 -3.83 20.68 -17.39
C VAL A 6 -2.45 21.17 -16.93
N PRO A 7 -1.95 20.71 -15.77
CA PRO A 7 -0.80 21.32 -15.09
C PRO A 7 0.55 21.04 -15.74
N PHE A 8 0.68 19.92 -16.48
CA PHE A 8 1.95 19.48 -17.06
C PHE A 8 1.81 19.22 -18.56
N ALA A 9 2.89 19.45 -19.31
CA ALA A 9 2.99 19.04 -20.71
C ALA A 9 2.89 17.49 -20.86
N PRO A 10 2.79 16.94 -22.07
CA PRO A 10 2.98 15.50 -22.30
C PRO A 10 4.38 15.03 -21.88
N ASP A 11 4.49 13.87 -21.22
CA ASP A 11 5.80 13.28 -20.87
C ASP A 11 6.38 12.52 -22.07
N PRO A 12 7.54 12.95 -22.64
CA PRO A 12 8.17 12.22 -23.74
C PRO A 12 8.59 10.80 -23.33
N ASP A 13 8.82 10.58 -22.03
CA ASP A 13 9.23 9.28 -21.51
C ASP A 13 8.04 8.38 -21.13
N PHE A 14 6.80 8.84 -21.34
CA PHE A 14 5.60 8.07 -20.99
C PHE A 14 5.62 6.69 -21.65
N VAL A 15 5.35 5.66 -20.87
CA VAL A 15 5.16 4.29 -21.37
C VAL A 15 3.68 4.03 -21.51
N ASP A 16 3.27 3.68 -22.72
CA ASP A 16 1.86 3.52 -23.04
C ASP A 16 1.26 2.27 -22.38
N ARG A 17 0.01 2.38 -21.92
CA ARG A 17 -0.79 1.29 -21.35
C ARG A 17 -2.11 1.22 -22.10
N PRO A 18 -2.10 0.67 -23.34
CA PRO A 18 -3.18 0.86 -24.30
C PRO A 18 -4.52 0.29 -23.82
N ALA A 19 -4.50 -0.83 -23.10
CA ALA A 19 -5.72 -1.43 -22.55
C ALA A 19 -6.44 -0.50 -21.54
N ILE A 20 -5.67 0.20 -20.70
CA ILE A 20 -6.23 1.13 -19.70
C ILE A 20 -6.76 2.38 -20.40
N LEU A 21 -5.99 2.96 -21.32
CA LEU A 21 -6.42 4.16 -22.06
C LEU A 21 -7.61 3.89 -22.97
N ALA A 22 -7.69 2.71 -23.60
CA ALA A 22 -8.87 2.30 -24.36
C ALA A 22 -10.10 2.19 -23.47
N TRP A 23 -9.95 1.62 -22.26
CA TRP A 23 -11.03 1.56 -21.28
C TRP A 23 -11.48 2.96 -20.83
N VAL A 24 -10.55 3.88 -20.58
CA VAL A 24 -10.88 5.28 -20.21
C VAL A 24 -11.64 5.96 -21.34
N ARG A 25 -11.19 5.81 -22.60
CA ARG A 25 -11.89 6.37 -23.77
C ARG A 25 -13.32 5.84 -23.87
N ASP A 26 -13.53 4.53 -23.70
CA ASP A 26 -14.85 3.90 -23.71
C ASP A 26 -15.75 4.50 -22.62
N LYS A 27 -15.28 4.52 -21.36
CA LYS A 27 -16.08 4.99 -20.23
C LYS A 27 -16.32 6.49 -20.22
N CYS A 28 -15.44 7.28 -20.81
CA CYS A 28 -15.58 8.73 -20.90
C CYS A 28 -16.26 9.23 -22.20
N ALA A 29 -16.64 8.34 -23.13
CA ALA A 29 -17.27 8.75 -24.40
C ALA A 29 -18.76 9.11 -24.29
N GLY A 30 -19.45 8.62 -23.26
CA GLY A 30 -20.89 8.83 -23.07
C GLY A 30 -21.29 10.21 -22.54
N ALA A 31 -22.57 10.57 -22.71
CA ALA A 31 -23.14 11.80 -22.16
C ALA A 31 -23.18 11.75 -20.62
N GLY A 32 -22.57 12.72 -19.94
CA GLY A 32 -22.48 12.73 -18.48
C GLY A 32 -21.61 11.60 -17.93
N ALA A 33 -20.63 11.16 -18.73
CA ALA A 33 -19.76 10.05 -18.37
C ALA A 33 -18.95 10.32 -17.10
N ARG A 34 -18.77 9.26 -16.31
CA ARG A 34 -17.88 9.25 -15.17
C ARG A 34 -17.06 7.97 -15.19
N ALA A 35 -15.77 8.10 -14.94
CA ALA A 35 -14.86 6.97 -14.82
C ALA A 35 -13.86 7.24 -13.68
N ALA A 36 -13.35 6.20 -13.06
CA ALA A 36 -12.30 6.31 -12.04
C ALA A 36 -11.13 5.35 -12.31
N LEU A 37 -9.92 5.84 -12.09
CA LEU A 37 -8.70 5.05 -11.99
C LEU A 37 -8.33 4.89 -10.52
N VAL A 38 -8.25 3.65 -10.05
CA VAL A 38 -7.94 3.28 -8.67
C VAL A 38 -6.66 2.47 -8.61
N GLY A 39 -5.94 2.51 -7.50
CA GLY A 39 -4.80 1.62 -7.28
C GLY A 39 -3.80 2.20 -6.29
N LEU A 40 -2.71 1.47 -6.07
CA LEU A 40 -1.65 1.84 -5.13
C LEU A 40 -1.02 3.22 -5.45
N GLY A 41 -0.50 3.90 -4.44
CA GLY A 41 0.27 5.13 -4.63
C GLY A 41 1.49 4.90 -5.53
N GLY A 42 1.72 5.76 -6.52
CA GLY A 42 2.90 5.67 -7.41
C GLY A 42 2.77 4.77 -8.64
N VAL A 43 1.61 4.11 -8.87
CA VAL A 43 1.35 3.26 -10.07
C VAL A 43 1.08 4.03 -11.38
N GLY A 44 1.06 5.37 -11.33
CA GLY A 44 0.92 6.20 -12.54
C GLY A 44 -0.50 6.59 -12.95
N LYS A 45 -1.50 6.50 -12.05
CA LYS A 45 -2.90 6.90 -12.32
C LYS A 45 -3.01 8.34 -12.87
N SER A 46 -2.38 9.31 -12.20
CA SER A 46 -2.40 10.70 -12.64
C SER A 46 -1.68 10.90 -13.97
N GLN A 47 -0.63 10.12 -14.27
CA GLN A 47 0.04 10.16 -15.58
C GLN A 47 -0.84 9.60 -16.70
N LEU A 48 -1.61 8.53 -16.45
CA LEU A 48 -2.61 8.02 -17.39
C LEU A 48 -3.72 9.06 -17.65
N ALA A 49 -4.19 9.74 -16.60
CA ALA A 49 -5.18 10.80 -16.73
C ALA A 49 -4.63 12.02 -17.51
N LEU A 50 -3.37 12.42 -17.27
CA LEU A 50 -2.68 13.45 -18.05
C LEU A 50 -2.58 13.08 -19.53
N GLN A 51 -2.16 11.85 -19.84
CA GLN A 51 -2.06 11.38 -21.22
C GLN A 51 -3.42 11.40 -21.93
N TYR A 52 -4.47 10.94 -21.24
CA TYR A 52 -5.83 11.00 -21.76
C TYR A 52 -6.29 12.45 -22.01
N ALA A 53 -6.07 13.33 -21.04
CA ALA A 53 -6.42 14.75 -21.15
C ALA A 53 -5.76 15.43 -22.36
N HIS A 54 -4.47 15.18 -22.61
CA HIS A 54 -3.79 15.69 -23.82
C HIS A 54 -4.36 15.10 -25.09
N SER A 55 -4.63 13.79 -25.13
CA SER A 55 -5.22 13.15 -26.33
C SER A 55 -6.58 13.76 -26.73
N ILE A 56 -7.39 14.18 -25.75
CA ILE A 56 -8.67 14.84 -26.00
C ILE A 56 -8.48 16.25 -26.54
N ARG A 57 -7.48 16.99 -26.04
CA ARG A 57 -7.15 18.33 -26.55
C ARG A 57 -6.69 18.29 -28.00
N ASP A 58 -5.88 17.30 -28.35
CA ASP A 58 -5.36 17.13 -29.70
C ASP A 58 -6.48 16.68 -30.67
N ALA A 59 -7.33 15.75 -30.24
CA ALA A 59 -8.42 15.23 -31.07
C ALA A 59 -9.63 16.19 -31.18
N SER A 60 -9.87 17.03 -30.19
CA SER A 60 -11.03 17.92 -30.13
C SER A 60 -10.69 19.26 -29.47
N PRO A 61 -10.00 20.16 -30.20
CA PRO A 61 -9.53 21.45 -29.66
C PRO A 61 -10.60 22.38 -29.11
N GLN A 62 -11.88 22.13 -29.45
CA GLN A 62 -13.04 22.87 -28.97
C GLN A 62 -13.55 22.40 -27.59
N THR A 63 -12.98 21.33 -27.03
CA THR A 63 -13.37 20.78 -25.73
C THR A 63 -12.56 21.43 -24.61
N PHE A 64 -13.22 21.93 -23.58
CA PHE A 64 -12.55 22.43 -22.39
C PHE A 64 -11.96 21.27 -21.57
N VAL A 65 -10.74 21.42 -21.06
CA VAL A 65 -10.12 20.37 -20.23
C VAL A 65 -9.65 20.95 -18.92
N PHE A 66 -10.37 20.62 -17.85
CA PHE A 66 -10.13 21.12 -16.50
C PHE A 66 -9.42 20.07 -15.65
N TRP A 67 -8.38 20.49 -14.94
CA TRP A 67 -7.70 19.70 -13.93
C TRP A 67 -8.01 20.26 -12.54
N VAL A 68 -8.53 19.39 -11.66
CA VAL A 68 -8.93 19.72 -10.29
C VAL A 68 -8.16 18.84 -9.33
N HIS A 69 -7.22 19.43 -8.59
CA HIS A 69 -6.53 18.73 -7.51
C HIS A 69 -7.44 18.67 -6.27
N ALA A 70 -7.76 17.46 -5.83
CA ALA A 70 -8.78 17.20 -4.83
C ALA A 70 -8.23 16.46 -3.60
N SER A 71 -6.94 16.65 -3.30
CA SER A 71 -6.28 16.04 -2.14
C SER A 71 -6.79 16.59 -0.80
N THR A 72 -7.29 17.83 -0.78
CA THR A 72 -7.95 18.45 0.38
C THR A 72 -9.07 19.38 -0.09
N PRO A 73 -10.05 19.73 0.77
CA PRO A 73 -11.09 20.71 0.43
C PRO A 73 -10.55 22.05 -0.06
N ALA A 74 -9.48 22.55 0.56
CA ALA A 74 -8.88 23.83 0.21
C ALA A 74 -8.31 23.84 -1.23
N ARG A 75 -7.68 22.73 -1.65
CA ARG A 75 -7.13 22.60 -3.01
C ARG A 75 -8.20 22.41 -4.06
N PHE A 76 -9.27 21.70 -3.72
CA PHE A 76 -10.44 21.58 -4.59
C PHE A 76 -11.06 22.96 -4.87
N GLU A 77 -11.23 23.77 -3.82
CA GLU A 77 -11.75 25.13 -3.95
C GLU A 77 -10.80 26.06 -4.72
N GLU A 78 -9.50 25.98 -4.47
CA GLU A 78 -8.49 26.72 -5.22
C GLU A 78 -8.53 26.40 -6.73
N ALA A 79 -8.65 25.12 -7.09
CA ALA A 79 -8.77 24.71 -8.49
C ALA A 79 -10.04 25.25 -9.14
N TYR A 80 -11.18 25.24 -8.43
CA TYR A 80 -12.42 25.85 -8.91
C TYR A 80 -12.31 27.37 -9.07
N ARG A 81 -11.60 28.08 -8.17
CA ARG A 81 -11.32 29.52 -8.36
C ARG A 81 -10.53 29.77 -9.63
N ASN A 82 -9.46 29.00 -9.89
CA ASN A 82 -8.68 29.13 -11.12
C ASN A 82 -9.54 28.91 -12.39
N ILE A 83 -10.45 27.93 -12.34
CA ILE A 83 -11.40 27.70 -13.44
C ILE A 83 -12.32 28.90 -13.62
N ALA A 84 -12.90 29.43 -12.53
CA ALA A 84 -13.77 30.60 -12.58
C ALA A 84 -13.06 31.84 -13.14
N ASP A 85 -11.80 32.05 -12.76
CA ASP A 85 -10.95 33.15 -13.25
C ASP A 85 -10.69 33.04 -14.75
N ARG A 86 -10.34 31.84 -15.24
CA ARG A 86 -10.07 31.65 -16.68
C ARG A 86 -11.33 31.64 -17.54
N LEU A 87 -12.46 31.21 -16.99
CA LEU A 87 -13.78 31.31 -17.63
C LEU A 87 -14.34 32.72 -17.59
N ASP A 88 -13.70 33.64 -16.86
CA ASP A 88 -14.14 35.02 -16.68
C ASP A 88 -15.57 35.10 -16.10
N LEU A 89 -15.92 34.19 -15.17
CA LEU A 89 -17.28 34.11 -14.62
C LEU A 89 -17.66 35.38 -13.85
N PRO A 90 -18.93 35.82 -13.92
CA PRO A 90 -19.42 36.93 -13.10
C PRO A 90 -19.33 36.58 -11.62
N GLU A 91 -19.15 37.59 -10.77
CA GLU A 91 -19.10 37.45 -9.30
C GLU A 91 -17.92 36.63 -8.74
N ARG A 92 -17.01 36.14 -9.59
CA ARG A 92 -15.84 35.34 -9.16
C ARG A 92 -14.92 36.04 -8.16
N SER A 93 -14.90 37.38 -8.17
CA SER A 93 -14.07 38.20 -7.27
C SER A 93 -14.80 38.61 -5.98
N ASP A 94 -16.08 38.29 -5.82
CA ASP A 94 -16.81 38.55 -4.59
C ASP A 94 -16.43 37.49 -3.54
N PRO A 95 -15.84 37.87 -2.40
CA PRO A 95 -15.51 36.93 -1.31
C PRO A 95 -16.71 36.19 -0.73
N LYS A 96 -17.94 36.67 -0.96
CA LYS A 96 -19.18 36.04 -0.51
C LYS A 96 -19.77 35.09 -1.53
N ALA A 97 -19.32 35.12 -2.78
CA ALA A 97 -19.83 34.24 -3.82
C ALA A 97 -19.33 32.80 -3.59
N ASN A 98 -20.23 31.83 -3.78
CA ASN A 98 -19.86 30.43 -3.75
C ASN A 98 -19.27 30.03 -5.11
N VAL A 99 -17.95 30.16 -5.24
CA VAL A 99 -17.22 29.85 -6.47
C VAL A 99 -17.43 28.42 -6.96
N LEU A 100 -17.62 27.46 -6.04
CA LEU A 100 -17.89 26.07 -6.38
C LEU A 100 -19.20 25.93 -7.16
N ARG A 101 -20.22 26.67 -6.72
CA ARG A 101 -21.53 26.71 -7.37
C ARG A 101 -21.48 27.40 -8.73
N LEU A 102 -20.79 28.55 -8.83
CA LEU A 102 -20.64 29.28 -10.09
C LEU A 102 -20.07 28.40 -11.22
N VAL A 103 -18.98 27.70 -10.93
CA VAL A 103 -18.35 26.79 -11.91
C VAL A 103 -19.25 25.57 -12.17
N SER A 104 -19.87 25.00 -11.15
CA SER A 104 -20.77 23.84 -11.34
C SER A 104 -21.96 24.19 -12.22
N ASP A 105 -22.58 25.36 -12.02
CA ASP A 105 -23.71 25.84 -12.80
C ASP A 105 -23.30 26.11 -14.26
N TRP A 106 -22.12 26.73 -14.48
CA TRP A 106 -21.57 26.92 -15.83
C TRP A 106 -21.33 25.59 -16.56
N LEU A 107 -20.77 24.59 -15.87
CA LEU A 107 -20.51 23.27 -16.46
C LEU A 107 -21.79 22.44 -16.70
N ARG A 108 -22.88 22.75 -16.01
CA ARG A 108 -24.19 22.12 -16.22
C ARG A 108 -24.92 22.67 -17.44
N ASP A 109 -24.72 23.94 -17.75
CA ASP A 109 -25.30 24.57 -18.92
C ASP A 109 -24.69 24.02 -20.22
N GLU A 110 -25.50 23.26 -20.95
CA GLU A 110 -25.10 22.58 -22.18
C GLU A 110 -24.74 23.55 -23.31
N THR A 111 -25.16 24.82 -23.22
CA THR A 111 -24.80 25.85 -24.23
C THR A 111 -23.33 26.23 -24.20
N ASN A 112 -22.62 25.94 -23.10
CA ASN A 112 -21.20 26.24 -22.91
C ASN A 112 -20.24 25.27 -23.61
N GLY A 113 -20.76 24.25 -24.29
CA GLY A 113 -19.98 23.30 -25.08
C GLY A 113 -19.47 22.09 -24.28
N ARG A 114 -18.57 21.32 -24.89
CA ARG A 114 -18.07 20.07 -24.31
C ARG A 114 -16.91 20.30 -23.35
N TRP A 115 -16.86 19.51 -22.29
CA TRP A 115 -15.77 19.59 -21.32
C TRP A 115 -15.38 18.23 -20.74
N LEU A 116 -14.11 18.11 -20.34
CA LEU A 116 -13.55 17.02 -19.55
C LEU A 116 -13.01 17.61 -18.25
N MET A 117 -13.38 17.03 -17.12
CA MET A 117 -12.81 17.37 -15.81
C MET A 117 -12.04 16.15 -15.27
N VAL A 118 -10.76 16.33 -14.99
CA VAL A 118 -9.97 15.36 -14.22
C VAL A 118 -9.97 15.80 -12.77
N VAL A 119 -10.48 14.94 -11.88
CA VAL A 119 -10.45 15.14 -10.43
C VAL A 119 -9.36 14.24 -9.85
N ASP A 120 -8.21 14.83 -9.55
CA ASP A 120 -6.96 14.14 -9.23
C ASP A 120 -6.75 14.00 -7.71
N ASN A 121 -6.18 12.86 -7.31
CA ASN A 121 -5.84 12.50 -5.92
C ASN A 121 -7.00 12.60 -4.91
N VAL A 122 -8.15 11.98 -5.21
CA VAL A 122 -9.34 11.97 -4.35
C VAL A 122 -9.30 10.81 -3.36
N ASP A 123 -8.57 10.93 -2.25
CA ASP A 123 -8.27 9.79 -1.38
C ASP A 123 -9.17 9.70 -0.12
N ASP A 124 -9.73 10.81 0.35
CA ASP A 124 -10.53 10.85 1.58
C ASP A 124 -12.05 10.85 1.31
N VAL A 125 -12.74 9.80 1.77
CA VAL A 125 -14.21 9.67 1.70
C VAL A 125 -14.88 10.85 2.40
N LYS A 126 -14.37 11.28 3.56
CA LYS A 126 -15.04 12.29 4.41
C LYS A 126 -15.04 13.67 3.75
N THR A 127 -14.04 13.97 2.93
CA THR A 127 -13.94 15.21 2.14
C THR A 127 -15.11 15.36 1.15
N PHE A 128 -15.56 14.27 0.51
CA PHE A 128 -16.65 14.31 -0.47
C PHE A 128 -18.00 13.86 0.08
N PHE A 129 -17.99 13.01 1.11
CA PHE A 129 -19.15 12.38 1.72
C PHE A 129 -19.04 12.46 3.26
N PRO A 130 -19.18 13.65 3.87
CA PRO A 130 -19.12 13.79 5.32
C PRO A 130 -20.28 13.03 5.97
N SER A 131 -19.97 12.16 6.94
CA SER A 131 -20.96 11.42 7.70
C SER A 131 -21.81 12.35 8.58
N GLN A 132 -23.13 12.15 8.61
CA GLN A 132 -24.08 12.95 9.42
C GLN A 132 -23.75 12.93 10.93
N LYS A 133 -23.05 11.91 11.45
CA LYS A 133 -22.64 11.84 12.86
C LYS A 133 -21.64 12.95 13.27
N CYS A 134 -20.71 13.35 12.40
CA CYS A 134 -19.71 14.38 12.71
C CYS A 134 -20.28 15.82 12.77
N GLN A 135 -21.54 16.02 12.38
CA GLN A 135 -22.20 17.32 12.49
C GLN A 135 -22.77 17.60 13.90
N ARG A 136 -22.88 16.57 14.77
CA ARG A 136 -23.45 16.71 16.11
C ARG A 136 -22.46 17.12 17.20
N ASP A 137 -21.16 16.84 17.02
CA ASP A 137 -20.12 17.07 18.05
C ASP A 137 -19.43 18.44 18.00
N LYS A 138 -19.85 19.36 17.12
CA LYS A 138 -19.37 20.75 17.12
C LYS A 138 -20.41 21.70 17.71
N THR A 139 -20.63 21.59 19.01
CA THR A 139 -21.24 22.65 19.81
C THR A 139 -20.20 23.72 20.13
N ASP A 140 -19.76 24.47 19.12
CA ASP A 140 -19.12 25.75 19.37
C ASP A 140 -19.64 26.81 18.39
N SER A 141 -20.13 27.88 18.99
CA SER A 141 -20.90 28.94 18.37
C SER A 141 -20.00 29.89 17.59
N SER A 142 -19.64 29.55 16.35
CA SER A 142 -19.37 30.54 15.30
C SER A 142 -19.43 29.90 13.90
N ALA A 143 -20.33 30.42 13.07
CA ALA A 143 -20.57 30.10 11.65
C ALA A 143 -20.99 28.65 11.31
N GLN A 144 -22.21 28.28 11.69
CA GLN A 144 -22.93 27.17 11.06
C GLN A 144 -23.34 27.52 9.62
N ILE A 145 -22.45 27.30 8.66
CA ILE A 145 -22.87 26.89 7.32
C ILE A 145 -22.77 25.38 7.33
N ALA A 146 -23.90 24.67 7.23
CA ALA A 146 -23.89 23.26 6.92
C ALA A 146 -23.07 23.09 5.63
N GLN A 147 -21.81 22.63 5.73
CA GLN A 147 -20.94 22.51 4.57
C GLN A 147 -21.57 21.49 3.63
N THR A 148 -22.12 21.97 2.52
CA THR A 148 -22.65 21.11 1.45
C THR A 148 -21.52 20.19 0.99
N PRO A 149 -21.72 18.86 0.95
CA PRO A 149 -20.69 17.90 0.54
C PRO A 149 -20.05 18.26 -0.80
N LEU A 150 -18.73 18.15 -0.95
CA LEU A 150 -18.05 18.58 -2.18
C LEU A 150 -18.56 17.88 -3.45
N VAL A 151 -19.06 16.64 -3.30
CA VAL A 151 -19.67 15.87 -4.38
C VAL A 151 -20.85 16.60 -5.04
N THR A 152 -21.57 17.47 -4.34
CA THR A 152 -22.71 18.21 -4.91
C THR A 152 -22.26 19.25 -5.95
N TYR A 153 -21.00 19.68 -5.90
CA TYR A 153 -20.43 20.62 -6.84
C TYR A 153 -19.82 19.95 -8.08
N LEU A 154 -19.75 18.61 -8.10
CA LEU A 154 -19.39 17.87 -9.31
C LEU A 154 -20.58 17.90 -10.28
N PRO A 155 -20.44 18.54 -11.46
CA PRO A 155 -21.54 18.73 -12.39
C PRO A 155 -22.05 17.40 -12.97
N GLN A 156 -23.31 17.42 -13.39
CA GLN A 156 -23.92 16.40 -14.23
C GLN A 156 -24.42 17.11 -15.49
N SER A 157 -23.81 16.82 -16.64
CA SER A 157 -24.13 17.44 -17.92
C SER A 157 -23.94 16.43 -19.03
N ARG A 158 -24.79 16.44 -20.06
CA ARG A 158 -24.61 15.56 -21.22
C ARG A 158 -23.37 15.90 -22.04
N ASN A 159 -22.89 17.14 -21.94
CA ASN A 159 -21.70 17.62 -22.64
C ASN A 159 -20.39 17.42 -21.84
N GLY A 160 -20.49 16.82 -20.65
CA GLY A 160 -19.38 16.67 -19.73
C GLY A 160 -18.94 15.23 -19.50
N ALA A 161 -17.64 15.05 -19.25
CA ALA A 161 -17.08 13.82 -18.72
C ALA A 161 -16.20 14.11 -17.49
N ILE A 162 -16.26 13.25 -16.48
CA ILE A 162 -15.42 13.31 -15.28
C ILE A 162 -14.52 12.07 -15.21
N LEU A 163 -13.22 12.28 -15.09
CA LEU A 163 -12.24 11.23 -14.79
C LEU A 163 -11.68 11.45 -13.40
N VAL A 164 -11.87 10.49 -12.51
CA VAL A 164 -11.35 10.53 -11.14
C VAL A 164 -10.08 9.70 -11.05
N THR A 165 -9.11 10.14 -10.26
CA THR A 165 -8.01 9.27 -9.81
C THR A 165 -7.99 9.22 -8.29
N SER A 166 -7.88 8.03 -7.72
CA SER A 166 -7.87 7.83 -6.28
C SER A 166 -7.00 6.63 -5.89
N ARG A 167 -6.53 6.62 -4.64
CA ARG A 167 -5.97 5.43 -4.00
C ARG A 167 -7.04 4.59 -3.32
N SER A 168 -8.16 5.18 -2.94
CA SER A 168 -9.29 4.51 -2.30
C SER A 168 -10.34 4.10 -3.35
N LYS A 169 -10.55 2.79 -3.47
CA LYS A 169 -11.57 2.17 -4.32
C LYS A 169 -12.97 2.66 -3.94
N ASP A 170 -13.25 2.74 -2.65
CA ASP A 170 -14.55 3.17 -2.11
C ASP A 170 -14.94 4.57 -2.57
N VAL A 171 -14.01 5.53 -2.46
CA VAL A 171 -14.25 6.91 -2.87
C VAL A 171 -14.46 6.99 -4.39
N ALA A 172 -13.58 6.31 -5.13
CA ALA A 172 -13.64 6.29 -6.58
C ALA A 172 -14.95 5.70 -7.11
N GLU A 173 -15.41 4.57 -6.57
CA GLU A 173 -16.66 3.92 -6.99
C GLU A 173 -17.88 4.81 -6.69
N ARG A 174 -17.90 5.45 -5.51
CA ARG A 174 -18.97 6.40 -5.16
C ARG A 174 -18.99 7.61 -6.10
N LEU A 175 -17.83 8.14 -6.49
CA LEU A 175 -17.74 9.29 -7.39
C LEU A 175 -18.00 8.96 -8.86
N ALA A 176 -17.57 7.77 -9.31
CA ALA A 176 -17.80 7.27 -10.66
C ALA A 176 -19.24 6.76 -10.87
N GLY A 177 -19.92 6.37 -9.79
CA GLY A 177 -21.28 5.84 -9.82
C GLY A 177 -21.35 4.35 -10.10
N GLY A 178 -20.41 3.56 -9.55
CA GLY A 178 -20.44 2.10 -9.54
C GLY A 178 -19.13 1.42 -10.00
N TYR A 179 -18.96 0.15 -9.62
CA TYR A 179 -17.77 -0.67 -9.90
C TYR A 179 -17.46 -0.80 -11.41
N ASN A 180 -18.48 -0.84 -12.27
CA ASN A 180 -18.32 -0.98 -13.73
C ASN A 180 -17.70 0.27 -14.41
N LYS A 181 -17.57 1.37 -13.67
CA LYS A 181 -16.94 2.64 -14.07
C LYS A 181 -15.65 2.89 -13.33
N THR A 182 -15.11 1.88 -12.65
CA THR A 182 -13.82 1.95 -11.96
C THR A 182 -12.86 0.95 -12.58
N LYS A 183 -11.63 1.39 -12.83
CA LYS A 183 -10.54 0.55 -13.32
C LYS A 183 -9.40 0.57 -12.35
N GLU A 184 -9.07 -0.61 -11.83
CA GLU A 184 -7.86 -0.81 -11.06
C GLU A 184 -6.64 -0.75 -11.98
N VAL A 185 -5.67 0.07 -11.57
CA VAL A 185 -4.38 0.29 -12.21
C VAL A 185 -3.33 -0.43 -11.37
N LEU A 186 -2.96 -1.61 -11.83
CA LEU A 186 -1.90 -2.42 -11.21
C LEU A 186 -0.52 -1.85 -11.53
N VAL A 187 0.49 -2.37 -10.82
CA VAL A 187 1.91 -2.13 -11.13
C VAL A 187 2.24 -2.46 -12.59
N MET A 188 3.36 -1.94 -13.09
CA MET A 188 3.78 -2.26 -14.45
C MET A 188 4.17 -3.73 -14.55
N ASN A 189 3.91 -4.35 -15.70
CA ASN A 189 4.56 -5.63 -15.99
C ASN A 189 6.06 -5.41 -16.27
N GLU A 190 6.83 -6.50 -16.37
CA GLU A 190 8.28 -6.43 -16.59
C GLU A 190 8.64 -5.66 -17.88
N ASP A 191 7.89 -5.85 -18.97
CA ASP A 191 8.14 -5.18 -20.24
C ASP A 191 7.87 -3.67 -20.17
N GLU A 192 6.75 -3.27 -19.57
CA GLU A 192 6.40 -1.87 -19.29
C GLU A 192 7.47 -1.22 -18.40
N GLY A 193 7.90 -1.91 -17.34
CA GLY A 193 8.94 -1.45 -16.41
C GLY A 193 10.32 -1.31 -17.06
N LEU A 194 10.72 -2.27 -17.91
CA LEU A 194 11.96 -2.20 -18.69
C LEU A 194 11.94 -1.04 -19.68
N GLN A 195 10.81 -0.80 -20.35
CA GLN A 195 10.64 0.35 -21.24
C GLN A 195 10.77 1.66 -20.48
N LEU A 196 10.14 1.78 -19.30
CA LEU A 196 10.20 2.99 -18.49
C LEU A 196 11.63 3.26 -18.01
N LEU A 197 12.28 2.25 -17.45
CA LEU A 197 13.65 2.35 -16.98
C LEU A 197 14.61 2.72 -18.12
N ARG A 198 14.42 2.13 -19.31
CA ARG A 198 15.21 2.44 -20.50
C ARG A 198 15.02 3.89 -20.97
N LYS A 199 13.80 4.41 -20.95
CA LYS A 199 13.52 5.80 -21.34
C LYS A 199 14.12 6.80 -20.33
N LYS A 200 14.09 6.48 -19.04
CA LYS A 200 14.58 7.37 -17.98
C LYS A 200 16.09 7.32 -17.76
N LEU A 201 16.80 6.25 -18.11
CA LEU A 201 18.26 6.16 -17.99
C LEU A 201 18.99 6.81 -19.16
N ARG A 202 20.12 7.47 -18.87
CA ARG A 202 21.03 8.02 -19.90
C ARG A 202 21.93 6.96 -20.54
N ASP A 203 22.33 5.97 -19.75
CA ASP A 203 23.28 4.93 -20.15
C ASP A 203 22.57 3.67 -20.67
N PRO A 204 23.21 2.89 -21.56
CA PRO A 204 22.67 1.66 -22.10
C PRO A 204 22.42 0.62 -20.99
N LEU A 205 21.28 -0.05 -21.11
CA LEU A 205 20.70 -0.88 -20.06
C LEU A 205 21.17 -2.34 -20.21
N ILE A 206 21.85 -2.86 -19.17
CA ILE A 206 22.17 -4.29 -19.06
C ILE A 206 20.91 -5.02 -18.58
N LYS A 207 20.28 -5.79 -19.48
CA LYS A 207 18.94 -6.37 -19.26
C LYS A 207 18.84 -7.17 -17.95
N GLU A 208 19.81 -8.02 -17.65
CA GLU A 208 19.76 -8.86 -16.45
C GLU A 208 19.77 -8.04 -15.13
N SER A 209 20.63 -7.04 -15.03
CA SER A 209 20.68 -6.16 -13.85
C SER A 209 19.42 -5.31 -13.73
N ALA A 210 18.83 -4.90 -14.85
CA ALA A 210 17.60 -4.13 -14.88
C ALA A 210 16.39 -4.96 -14.42
N VAL A 211 16.25 -6.21 -14.89
CA VAL A 211 15.17 -7.11 -14.44
C VAL A 211 15.28 -7.35 -12.94
N LYS A 212 16.47 -7.64 -12.41
CA LYS A 212 16.71 -7.78 -10.96
C LYS A 212 16.34 -6.52 -10.17
N LEU A 213 16.65 -5.34 -10.71
CA LEU A 213 16.25 -4.07 -10.09
C LEU A 213 14.73 -3.87 -10.13
N LEU A 214 14.08 -4.18 -11.25
CA LEU A 214 12.62 -4.04 -11.40
C LEU A 214 11.87 -4.93 -10.43
N HIS A 215 12.30 -6.19 -10.24
CA HIS A 215 11.75 -7.07 -9.21
C HIS A 215 11.96 -6.49 -7.80
N ALA A 216 13.14 -5.94 -7.50
CA ALA A 216 13.39 -5.31 -6.21
C ALA A 216 12.57 -4.03 -5.96
N LEU A 217 12.05 -3.41 -7.01
CA LEU A 217 11.21 -2.21 -6.97
C LEU A 217 9.72 -2.50 -7.24
N ASP A 218 9.32 -3.77 -7.25
CA ASP A 218 7.95 -4.24 -7.55
C ASP A 218 7.36 -3.67 -8.87
N CYS A 219 8.20 -3.31 -9.83
CA CYS A 219 7.83 -2.62 -11.07
C CYS A 219 6.95 -1.37 -10.85
N ILE A 220 7.12 -0.68 -9.72
CA ILE A 220 6.32 0.51 -9.39
C ILE A 220 6.91 1.71 -10.14
N PRO A 221 6.15 2.37 -11.05
CA PRO A 221 6.66 3.44 -11.90
C PRO A 221 7.37 4.57 -11.15
N LEU A 222 6.83 4.95 -9.99
CA LEU A 222 7.46 5.95 -9.12
C LEU A 222 8.84 5.49 -8.63
N ALA A 223 8.94 4.27 -8.10
CA ALA A 223 10.18 3.74 -7.58
C ALA A 223 11.23 3.57 -8.71
N VAL A 224 10.80 3.12 -9.89
CA VAL A 224 11.64 2.99 -11.08
C VAL A 224 12.17 4.36 -11.54
N THR A 225 11.29 5.37 -11.62
CA THR A 225 11.68 6.73 -12.04
C THR A 225 12.63 7.36 -11.03
N GLN A 226 12.38 7.19 -9.73
CA GLN A 226 13.27 7.66 -8.67
C GLN A 226 14.65 6.99 -8.74
N ALA A 227 14.70 5.67 -8.92
CA ALA A 227 15.96 4.93 -9.07
C ALA A 227 16.74 5.40 -10.30
N ALA A 228 16.08 5.55 -11.46
CA ALA A 228 16.70 6.06 -12.67
C ALA A 228 17.27 7.48 -12.49
N ALA A 229 16.52 8.36 -11.83
CA ALA A 229 16.98 9.72 -11.53
C ALA A 229 18.18 9.72 -10.57
N TYR A 230 18.20 8.84 -9.56
CA TYR A 230 19.31 8.70 -8.63
C TYR A 230 20.58 8.22 -9.35
N ILE A 231 20.45 7.23 -10.22
CA ILE A 231 21.52 6.69 -11.06
C ILE A 231 22.09 7.79 -11.96
N ASN A 232 21.23 8.48 -12.73
CA ASN A 232 21.64 9.53 -13.66
C ASN A 232 22.38 10.71 -12.97
N ARG A 233 22.03 11.01 -11.71
CA ARG A 233 22.67 12.12 -10.97
C ARG A 233 24.10 11.79 -10.53
N ARG A 234 24.49 10.50 -10.54
CA ARG A 234 25.78 10.03 -10.03
C ARG A 234 26.57 9.36 -11.15
N ALA A 235 27.58 10.04 -11.67
CA ALA A 235 28.40 9.57 -12.79
C ALA A 235 29.07 8.19 -12.61
N ARG A 236 29.23 7.69 -11.38
CA ARG A 236 29.81 6.37 -11.08
C ARG A 236 28.77 5.32 -10.69
N MET A 237 27.49 5.68 -10.65
CA MET A 237 26.42 4.79 -10.25
C MET A 237 25.91 4.01 -11.45
N THR A 238 25.83 2.69 -11.34
CA THR A 238 25.25 1.81 -12.35
C THR A 238 23.97 1.18 -11.80
N VAL A 239 23.16 0.56 -12.65
CA VAL A 239 21.97 -0.21 -12.23
C VAL A 239 22.34 -1.28 -11.21
N ALA A 240 23.40 -2.06 -11.47
CA ALA A 240 23.90 -3.08 -10.54
C ALA A 240 24.45 -2.47 -9.24
N GLY A 241 25.12 -1.32 -9.32
CA GLY A 241 25.62 -0.58 -8.15
C GLY A 241 24.48 -0.10 -7.25
N TYR A 242 23.42 0.46 -7.85
CA TYR A 242 22.22 0.88 -7.13
C TYR A 242 21.54 -0.31 -6.46
N LEU A 243 21.34 -1.42 -7.19
CA LEU A 243 20.76 -2.64 -6.63
C LEU A 243 21.56 -3.15 -5.43
N LYS A 244 22.89 -3.14 -5.51
CA LYS A 244 23.77 -3.52 -4.39
C LYS A 244 23.59 -2.60 -3.18
N GLU A 245 23.48 -1.29 -3.38
CA GLU A 245 23.18 -0.36 -2.29
C GLU A 245 21.78 -0.59 -1.69
N PHE A 246 20.80 -0.85 -2.56
CA PHE A 246 19.40 -1.10 -2.20
C PHE A 246 19.19 -2.39 -1.40
N GLN A 247 20.03 -3.40 -1.64
CA GLN A 247 20.03 -4.68 -0.92
C GLN A 247 20.98 -4.72 0.28
N LYS A 248 21.77 -3.65 0.51
CA LYS A 248 22.82 -3.65 1.54
C LYS A 248 22.27 -3.79 2.96
N ASN A 249 21.28 -2.98 3.32
CA ASN A 249 20.56 -3.03 4.59
C ASN A 249 19.31 -2.13 4.54
N SER A 250 18.43 -2.26 5.55
CA SER A 250 17.18 -1.50 5.66
C SER A 250 17.39 0.01 5.65
N LYS A 251 18.33 0.54 6.44
CA LYS A 251 18.63 1.99 6.50
C LYS A 251 19.03 2.56 5.15
N LYS A 252 19.84 1.83 4.38
CA LYS A 252 20.28 2.27 3.05
C LYS A 252 19.14 2.21 2.05
N ARG A 253 18.32 1.16 2.09
CA ARG A 253 17.10 1.04 1.29
C ARG A 253 16.13 2.21 1.56
N GLU A 254 15.88 2.49 2.83
CA GLU A 254 15.06 3.63 3.27
C GLU A 254 15.61 4.95 2.73
N SER A 255 16.91 5.21 2.90
CA SER A 255 17.56 6.43 2.38
C SER A 255 17.41 6.59 0.87
N LEU A 256 17.42 5.50 0.09
CA LEU A 256 17.23 5.54 -1.35
C LEU A 256 15.77 5.81 -1.74
N LEU A 257 14.80 5.23 -1.03
CA LEU A 257 13.36 5.43 -1.27
C LEU A 257 12.85 6.78 -0.75
N ASN A 258 13.50 7.34 0.27
CA ASN A 258 13.26 8.70 0.79
C ASN A 258 13.92 9.80 -0.04
N TRP A 259 14.72 9.45 -1.05
CA TRP A 259 15.44 10.44 -1.82
C TRP A 259 14.50 11.30 -2.66
N ASP A 260 14.27 12.53 -2.23
CA ASP A 260 13.48 13.52 -2.98
C ASP A 260 14.40 14.37 -3.85
N ALA A 261 14.46 14.05 -5.14
CA ALA A 261 15.27 14.78 -6.09
C ALA A 261 14.64 16.09 -6.57
N GLY A 262 13.33 16.25 -6.32
CA GLY A 262 12.46 17.16 -7.07
C GLY A 262 12.28 16.67 -8.51
N GLU A 263 11.12 16.08 -8.84
CA GLU A 263 10.71 15.87 -10.23
C GLU A 263 9.80 17.03 -10.67
N LEU A 264 10.14 17.69 -11.80
CA LEU A 264 9.42 18.85 -12.34
C LEU A 264 7.97 18.56 -12.79
N ARG A 265 7.54 17.30 -12.77
CA ARG A 265 6.24 16.83 -13.27
C ARG A 265 5.31 16.31 -12.17
N ARG A 266 5.58 16.67 -10.92
CA ARG A 266 4.67 16.50 -9.79
C ARG A 266 4.20 17.84 -9.28
N ASP A 267 3.06 17.79 -8.61
CA ASP A 267 2.59 18.91 -7.82
C ASP A 267 3.67 19.34 -6.81
N THR A 268 3.88 20.64 -6.64
CA THR A 268 4.98 21.19 -5.82
C THR A 268 4.86 20.85 -4.34
N SER A 269 3.66 20.49 -3.86
CA SER A 269 3.44 20.04 -2.49
C SER A 269 3.54 18.52 -2.33
N ALA A 270 3.63 17.76 -3.43
CA ALA A 270 3.78 16.31 -3.39
C ALA A 270 5.26 15.92 -3.34
N SER A 271 5.63 15.08 -2.37
CA SER A 271 6.99 14.53 -2.30
C SER A 271 7.24 13.50 -3.42
N ASN A 272 8.49 13.43 -3.90
CA ASN A 272 8.94 12.36 -4.81
C ASN A 272 9.41 11.10 -4.08
N SER A 273 9.41 11.13 -2.75
CA SER A 273 9.69 9.96 -1.92
C SER A 273 8.61 8.90 -2.10
N VAL A 274 9.05 7.67 -2.40
CA VAL A 274 8.16 6.48 -2.43
C VAL A 274 7.58 6.25 -1.03
N VAL A 275 8.41 6.38 0.00
CA VAL A 275 8.01 6.17 1.40
C VAL A 275 6.94 7.19 1.80
N THR A 276 7.17 8.48 1.56
CA THR A 276 6.20 9.54 1.89
C THR A 276 4.90 9.38 1.12
N THR A 277 4.99 8.92 -0.14
CA THR A 277 3.79 8.62 -0.95
C THR A 277 2.91 7.61 -0.22
N TRP A 278 3.46 6.53 0.34
CA TRP A 278 2.63 5.52 1.02
C TRP A 278 2.29 5.84 2.46
N GLN A 279 3.14 6.58 3.18
CA GLN A 279 2.83 7.09 4.52
C GLN A 279 1.50 7.85 4.52
N MET A 280 1.21 8.65 3.48
CA MET A 280 -0.08 9.33 3.34
C MET A 280 -1.27 8.36 3.31
N SER A 281 -1.14 7.22 2.61
CA SER A 281 -2.19 6.20 2.58
C SER A 281 -2.35 5.52 3.95
N PHE A 282 -1.23 5.23 4.62
CA PHE A 282 -1.25 4.59 5.94
C PHE A 282 -1.85 5.50 7.02
N GLU A 283 -1.54 6.79 7.00
CA GLU A 283 -2.15 7.79 7.87
C GLU A 283 -3.66 7.91 7.60
N GLN A 284 -4.07 7.93 6.34
CA GLN A 284 -5.48 7.97 5.97
C GLN A 284 -6.24 6.75 6.49
N ILE A 285 -5.69 5.53 6.31
CA ILE A 285 -6.28 4.30 6.86
C ILE A 285 -6.36 4.39 8.38
N ARG A 286 -5.31 4.87 9.05
CA ARG A 286 -5.32 5.03 10.51
C ARG A 286 -6.40 6.00 11.01
N HIS A 287 -6.71 7.04 10.25
CA HIS A 287 -7.78 8.01 10.54
C HIS A 287 -9.19 7.49 10.20
N GLU A 288 -9.29 6.60 9.22
CA GLU A 288 -10.54 5.94 8.82
C GLU A 288 -10.89 4.80 9.76
N ARG A 289 -9.95 3.88 9.98
CA ARG A 289 -10.10 2.66 10.77
C ARG A 289 -8.78 2.25 11.41
N ARG A 290 -8.65 2.52 12.72
CA ARG A 290 -7.42 2.24 13.46
C ARG A 290 -7.05 0.74 13.49
N SER A 291 -8.03 -0.15 13.61
CA SER A 291 -7.83 -1.60 13.61
C SER A 291 -7.22 -2.11 12.29
N ALA A 292 -7.65 -1.58 11.14
CA ALA A 292 -7.08 -1.91 9.84
C ALA A 292 -5.61 -1.46 9.74
N ALA A 293 -5.27 -0.28 10.26
CA ALA A 293 -3.88 0.18 10.32
C ALA A 293 -3.04 -0.73 11.24
N GLU A 294 -3.59 -1.16 12.37
CA GLU A 294 -2.95 -2.11 13.29
C GLU A 294 -2.74 -3.50 12.65
N LEU A 295 -3.71 -3.98 11.87
CA LEU A 295 -3.59 -5.21 11.09
C LEU A 295 -2.47 -5.08 10.03
N LEU A 296 -2.41 -3.97 9.29
CA LEU A 296 -1.35 -3.70 8.31
C LEU A 296 0.03 -3.70 8.95
N LEU A 297 0.18 -3.08 10.13
CA LEU A 297 1.43 -3.09 10.89
C LEU A 297 1.86 -4.51 11.25
N LEU A 298 0.94 -5.34 11.74
CA LEU A 298 1.25 -6.74 12.03
C LEU A 298 1.63 -7.51 10.76
N MET A 299 0.86 -7.39 9.67
CA MET A 299 1.12 -8.08 8.41
C MET A 299 2.51 -7.75 7.86
N SER A 300 3.06 -6.57 8.16
CA SER A 300 4.40 -6.18 7.71
C SER A 300 5.54 -7.00 8.32
N PHE A 301 5.29 -7.81 9.36
CA PHE A 301 6.28 -8.75 9.94
C PHE A 301 6.24 -10.14 9.29
N PHE A 302 5.21 -10.46 8.50
CA PHE A 302 5.13 -11.71 7.75
C PHE A 302 5.99 -11.65 6.49
N ASN A 303 6.33 -12.80 5.90
CA ASN A 303 6.67 -12.82 4.47
C ASN A 303 5.55 -12.13 3.67
N PRO A 304 5.85 -11.21 2.72
CA PRO A 304 4.83 -10.44 2.01
C PRO A 304 3.92 -11.29 1.12
N GLN A 305 4.28 -12.55 0.87
CA GLN A 305 3.52 -13.49 0.05
C GLN A 305 3.00 -14.64 0.91
N GLY A 306 1.77 -15.12 0.62
CA GLY A 306 1.20 -16.31 1.25
C GLY A 306 0.76 -16.13 2.71
N ILE A 307 0.43 -14.91 3.15
CA ILE A 307 0.05 -14.62 4.54
C ILE A 307 -1.29 -15.33 4.86
N PRO A 308 -1.35 -16.27 5.81
CA PRO A 308 -2.58 -17.01 6.08
C PRO A 308 -3.65 -16.13 6.73
N GLU A 309 -4.82 -16.04 6.11
CA GLU A 309 -5.94 -15.26 6.64
C GLU A 309 -6.38 -15.78 8.01
N SER A 310 -6.38 -17.10 8.21
CA SER A 310 -6.73 -17.73 9.49
C SER A 310 -5.88 -17.22 10.66
N THR A 311 -4.61 -16.94 10.40
CA THR A 311 -3.67 -16.43 11.41
C THR A 311 -3.89 -14.95 11.70
N LEU A 312 -4.23 -14.16 10.68
CA LEU A 312 -4.65 -12.76 10.87
C LEU A 312 -5.96 -12.66 11.64
N ARG A 313 -6.93 -13.53 11.32
CA ARG A 313 -8.21 -13.63 12.03
C ARG A 313 -8.01 -13.95 13.50
N ARG A 314 -7.08 -14.85 13.81
CA ARG A 314 -6.69 -15.19 15.21
C ARG A 314 -6.14 -13.98 15.95
N TYR A 315 -5.28 -13.19 15.32
CA TYR A 315 -4.80 -11.95 15.91
C TYR A 315 -5.95 -10.99 16.22
N SER A 316 -6.86 -10.77 15.27
CA SER A 316 -7.99 -9.85 15.49
C SER A 316 -8.91 -10.32 16.60
N SER A 317 -9.13 -11.64 16.76
CA SER A 317 -9.89 -12.17 17.90
C SER A 317 -9.19 -11.97 19.23
N ASP A 318 -7.87 -12.15 19.28
CA ASP A 318 -7.09 -11.96 20.52
C ASP A 318 -7.01 -10.46 20.90
N ALA A 319 -6.90 -9.58 19.90
CA ALA A 319 -6.84 -8.12 20.10
C ALA A 319 -8.17 -7.52 20.58
N ALA A 320 -9.31 -8.10 20.18
CA ALA A 320 -10.64 -7.69 20.65
C ALA A 320 -10.91 -8.04 22.13
N GLY A 321 -10.13 -8.96 22.71
CA GLY A 321 -10.23 -9.39 24.10
C GLY A 321 -11.41 -10.34 24.37
N ALA A 322 -11.20 -11.29 25.28
CA ALA A 322 -12.22 -12.24 25.73
C ALA A 322 -13.35 -11.61 26.60
N ALA A 323 -13.31 -10.30 26.85
CA ALA A 323 -14.20 -9.61 27.80
C ALA A 323 -15.27 -8.71 27.16
N ASP A 324 -15.11 -8.30 25.90
CA ASP A 324 -16.06 -7.41 25.20
C ASP A 324 -16.78 -8.09 24.01
N ALA A 325 -16.50 -9.36 23.72
CA ALA A 325 -17.14 -10.12 22.65
C ALA A 325 -18.48 -10.71 23.12
N GLU A 326 -19.54 -9.89 23.22
CA GLU A 326 -20.90 -10.41 23.46
C GLU A 326 -21.45 -11.25 22.30
N SER A 327 -20.78 -11.28 21.13
CA SER A 327 -21.02 -12.29 20.10
C SER A 327 -19.80 -12.48 19.17
N GLY A 328 -19.50 -13.72 18.78
CA GLY A 328 -18.42 -14.01 17.82
C GLY A 328 -18.64 -13.38 16.44
N GLU A 329 -19.90 -13.08 16.08
CA GLU A 329 -20.27 -12.44 14.81
C GLU A 329 -19.72 -11.02 14.67
N GLU A 330 -19.65 -10.24 15.74
CA GLU A 330 -19.13 -8.86 15.71
C GLU A 330 -17.62 -8.81 15.44
N VAL A 331 -16.85 -9.76 15.99
CA VAL A 331 -15.41 -9.88 15.75
C VAL A 331 -15.13 -10.30 14.30
N HIS A 332 -15.92 -11.23 13.76
CA HIS A 332 -15.82 -11.61 12.34
C HIS A 332 -16.12 -10.40 11.44
N SER A 333 -17.21 -9.68 11.68
CA SER A 333 -17.56 -8.47 10.90
C SER A 333 -16.46 -7.42 10.98
N ALA A 334 -15.87 -7.19 12.16
CA ALA A 334 -14.82 -6.19 12.32
C ALA A 334 -13.53 -6.52 11.55
N PHE A 335 -13.17 -7.81 11.48
CA PHE A 335 -12.02 -8.29 10.70
C PHE A 335 -12.26 -8.19 9.19
N GLU A 336 -13.44 -8.58 8.69
CA GLU A 336 -13.77 -8.43 7.27
C GLU A 336 -13.71 -6.96 6.85
N GLU A 337 -14.24 -6.06 7.67
CA GLU A 337 -14.16 -4.62 7.42
C GLU A 337 -12.71 -4.09 7.45
N ASP A 338 -11.81 -4.67 8.27
CA ASP A 338 -10.38 -4.34 8.24
C ASP A 338 -9.74 -4.76 6.91
N LEU A 339 -10.01 -5.99 6.45
CA LEU A 339 -9.52 -6.49 5.16
C LEU A 339 -10.08 -5.68 3.98
N ASP A 340 -11.38 -5.40 3.98
CA ASP A 340 -12.05 -4.57 2.97
C ASP A 340 -11.39 -3.18 2.89
N THR A 341 -11.08 -2.59 4.05
CA THR A 341 -10.38 -1.31 4.10
C THR A 341 -8.99 -1.43 3.44
N LEU A 342 -8.20 -2.44 3.79
CA LEU A 342 -6.85 -2.59 3.21
C LEU A 342 -6.87 -2.89 1.70
N GLN A 343 -7.85 -3.66 1.24
CA GLN A 343 -8.10 -3.93 -0.17
C GLN A 343 -8.58 -2.68 -0.92
N ALA A 344 -9.43 -1.85 -0.30
CA ALA A 344 -9.90 -0.61 -0.89
C ALA A 344 -8.74 0.35 -1.20
N TYR A 345 -7.65 0.32 -0.43
CA TYR A 345 -6.44 1.11 -0.71
C TYR A 345 -5.42 0.39 -1.63
N SER A 346 -5.76 -0.79 -2.16
CA SER A 346 -4.87 -1.66 -2.96
C SER A 346 -3.53 -1.95 -2.25
N LEU A 347 -3.53 -2.09 -0.92
CA LEU A 347 -2.31 -2.43 -0.15
C LEU A 347 -2.09 -3.93 -0.02
N MET A 348 -3.17 -4.71 -0.15
CA MET A 348 -3.14 -6.16 -0.16
C MET A 348 -4.14 -6.73 -1.17
N SER A 349 -3.89 -7.95 -1.61
CA SER A 349 -4.80 -8.75 -2.43
C SER A 349 -5.08 -10.10 -1.80
N MET A 350 -6.30 -10.61 -1.97
CA MET A 350 -6.63 -11.98 -1.62
C MET A 350 -6.48 -12.87 -2.84
N THR A 351 -5.83 -14.01 -2.65
CA THR A 351 -5.80 -15.08 -3.65
C THR A 351 -7.11 -15.85 -3.59
N ALA A 352 -7.82 -15.96 -4.72
CA ALA A 352 -9.16 -16.55 -4.78
C ALA A 352 -9.24 -18.01 -4.31
N ASP A 353 -8.12 -18.74 -4.32
CA ASP A 353 -8.10 -20.20 -4.16
C ASP A 353 -7.46 -20.70 -2.84
N SER A 354 -6.84 -19.84 -2.03
CA SER A 354 -5.94 -20.30 -0.94
C SER A 354 -6.09 -19.64 0.43
N ASP A 355 -7.13 -18.85 0.70
CA ASP A 355 -7.32 -18.12 1.99
C ASP A 355 -6.04 -17.42 2.45
N THR A 356 -5.29 -16.87 1.48
CA THR A 356 -4.03 -16.17 1.70
C THR A 356 -4.12 -14.74 1.22
N CYS A 357 -3.49 -13.87 1.99
CA CYS A 357 -3.28 -12.47 1.67
C CYS A 357 -1.88 -12.27 1.12
N GLU A 358 -1.75 -11.38 0.14
CA GLU A 358 -0.48 -10.96 -0.43
C GLU A 358 -0.34 -9.45 -0.33
N MET A 359 0.88 -8.99 -0.13
CA MET A 359 1.26 -7.58 -0.21
C MET A 359 2.51 -7.40 -1.06
N HIS A 360 2.66 -6.20 -1.62
CA HIS A 360 3.90 -5.84 -2.30
C HIS A 360 5.05 -5.74 -1.28
N ALA A 361 6.24 -6.26 -1.64
CA ALA A 361 7.41 -6.27 -0.75
C ALA A 361 7.87 -4.86 -0.37
N LEU A 362 7.72 -3.90 -1.28
CA LEU A 362 7.95 -2.51 -0.94
C LEU A 362 6.89 -1.97 0.04
N VAL A 363 5.60 -2.31 -0.14
CA VAL A 363 4.53 -1.87 0.78
C VAL A 363 4.86 -2.35 2.19
N GLN A 364 5.20 -3.63 2.34
CA GLN A 364 5.70 -4.21 3.58
C GLN A 364 6.85 -3.39 4.20
N PHE A 365 7.88 -3.12 3.39
CA PHE A 365 9.05 -2.38 3.84
C PHE A 365 8.70 -0.96 4.31
N CYS A 366 7.88 -0.23 3.55
CA CYS A 366 7.46 1.11 3.91
C CYS A 366 6.53 1.14 5.13
N THR A 367 5.73 0.10 5.35
CA THR A 367 4.95 -0.05 6.60
C THR A 367 5.87 -0.16 7.80
N GLN A 368 6.98 -0.91 7.71
CA GLN A 368 8.00 -1.00 8.77
C GLN A 368 8.74 0.33 9.01
N VAL A 369 9.05 1.07 7.93
CA VAL A 369 9.63 2.42 8.04
C VAL A 369 8.65 3.39 8.70
N TRP A 370 7.38 3.35 8.30
CA TRP A 370 6.32 4.15 8.93
C TRP A 370 6.18 3.79 10.41
N LEU A 371 6.12 2.50 10.75
CA LEU A 371 6.04 2.05 12.14
C LEU A 371 7.13 2.66 13.02
N SER A 372 8.36 2.64 12.51
CA SER A 372 9.55 3.17 13.18
C SER A 372 9.49 4.68 13.41
N SER A 373 8.65 5.42 12.68
CA SER A 373 8.54 6.88 12.80
C SER A 373 7.48 7.35 13.81
N PHE A 374 6.52 6.50 14.23
CA PHE A 374 5.44 6.93 15.15
C PHE A 374 5.10 5.95 16.28
N SER A 375 5.63 4.74 16.30
CA SER A 375 5.35 3.73 17.33
C SER A 375 6.59 2.91 17.67
N ASN A 376 6.46 1.99 18.63
CA ASN A 376 7.55 1.11 19.04
C ASN A 376 7.55 -0.16 18.19
N THR A 377 8.52 -0.28 17.27
CA THR A 377 8.72 -1.47 16.42
C THR A 377 8.84 -2.75 17.23
N GLU A 378 9.53 -2.68 18.39
CA GLU A 378 9.72 -3.83 19.27
C GLU A 378 8.37 -4.42 19.70
N GLN A 379 7.41 -3.57 20.09
CA GLN A 379 6.09 -4.04 20.54
C GLN A 379 5.35 -4.87 19.47
N TRP A 380 5.50 -4.51 18.20
CA TRP A 380 4.86 -5.23 17.10
C TRP A 380 5.59 -6.52 16.75
N GLU A 381 6.92 -6.52 16.83
CA GLU A 381 7.71 -7.74 16.73
C GLU A 381 7.31 -8.74 17.83
N GLN A 382 7.16 -8.27 19.07
CA GLN A 382 6.70 -9.09 20.19
C GLN A 382 5.32 -9.70 19.93
N ARG A 383 4.37 -8.91 19.38
CA ARG A 383 3.03 -9.40 19.00
C ARG A 383 3.12 -10.46 17.89
N PHE A 384 3.93 -10.24 16.87
CA PHE A 384 4.13 -11.21 15.79
C PHE A 384 4.73 -12.52 16.30
N VAL A 385 5.80 -12.46 17.11
CA VAL A 385 6.45 -13.65 17.68
C VAL A 385 5.48 -14.41 18.59
N ALA A 386 4.70 -13.71 19.42
CA ALA A 386 3.69 -14.33 20.27
C ALA A 386 2.59 -15.02 19.46
N LEU A 387 2.14 -14.40 18.36
CA LEU A 387 1.16 -15.00 17.44
C LEU A 387 1.73 -16.25 16.77
N MET A 388 2.96 -16.18 16.25
CA MET A 388 3.63 -17.33 15.63
C MET A 388 3.87 -18.47 16.62
N ALA A 389 4.15 -18.17 17.88
CA ALA A 389 4.31 -19.20 18.92
C ALA A 389 3.01 -19.98 19.19
N GLN A 390 1.85 -19.35 18.97
CA GLN A 390 0.54 -19.99 19.08
C GLN A 390 0.15 -20.72 17.80
N GLU A 391 0.45 -20.13 16.65
CA GLU A 391 -0.06 -20.60 15.35
C GLU A 391 0.82 -21.64 14.68
N LEU A 392 2.15 -21.59 14.85
CA LEU A 392 3.09 -22.55 14.28
C LEU A 392 3.07 -23.85 15.10
N PRO A 393 2.52 -24.94 14.56
CA PRO A 393 2.36 -26.18 15.31
C PRO A 393 3.65 -27.01 15.35
N SER A 394 3.64 -28.10 16.13
CA SER A 394 4.72 -29.10 16.16
C SER A 394 4.90 -29.79 14.80
N GLY A 395 6.09 -30.34 14.54
CA GLY A 395 6.46 -31.05 13.31
C GLY A 395 5.77 -32.40 13.07
N GLU A 396 4.69 -32.72 13.79
CA GLU A 396 3.88 -33.91 13.56
C GLU A 396 3.30 -33.96 12.15
N TYR A 397 3.19 -35.15 11.55
CA TYR A 397 2.73 -35.33 10.17
C TYR A 397 1.41 -34.62 9.84
N LYS A 398 0.43 -34.66 10.77
CA LYS A 398 -0.87 -34.01 10.62
C LYS A 398 -0.79 -32.48 10.46
N ASN A 399 0.31 -31.88 10.90
CA ASN A 399 0.53 -30.43 10.93
C ASN A 399 1.38 -29.92 9.75
N TRP A 400 1.91 -30.82 8.90
CA TRP A 400 2.90 -30.45 7.88
C TRP A 400 2.43 -29.36 6.93
N ALA A 401 1.18 -29.38 6.49
CA ALA A 401 0.63 -28.35 5.62
C ALA A 401 0.71 -26.95 6.26
N LYS A 402 0.32 -26.85 7.55
CA LYS A 402 0.37 -25.58 8.30
C LYS A 402 1.81 -25.15 8.59
N CYS A 403 2.71 -26.08 8.93
CA CYS A 403 4.13 -25.79 9.06
C CYS A 403 4.74 -25.28 7.75
N GLN A 404 4.43 -25.92 6.63
CA GLN A 404 4.92 -25.51 5.30
C GLN A 404 4.46 -24.10 4.95
N GLN A 405 3.20 -23.78 5.25
CA GLN A 405 2.64 -22.46 5.01
C GLN A 405 3.28 -21.39 5.91
N LEU A 406 3.50 -21.68 7.19
CA LEU A 406 4.00 -20.71 8.17
C LEU A 406 5.53 -20.53 8.18
N LEU A 407 6.30 -21.53 7.75
CA LEU A 407 7.76 -21.52 7.82
C LEU A 407 8.39 -20.29 7.14
N PRO A 408 8.01 -19.88 5.91
CA PRO A 408 8.59 -18.71 5.25
C PRO A 408 8.39 -17.39 6.00
N HIS A 409 7.39 -17.31 6.88
CA HIS A 409 7.12 -16.11 7.68
C HIS A 409 7.99 -16.05 8.94
N VAL A 410 8.45 -17.19 9.49
CA VAL A 410 9.28 -17.24 10.69
C VAL A 410 10.77 -17.38 10.42
N GLU A 411 11.17 -17.70 9.18
CA GLU A 411 12.58 -17.79 8.76
C GLU A 411 13.42 -16.56 9.12
N PRO A 412 12.95 -15.30 8.95
CA PRO A 412 13.72 -14.13 9.36
C PRO A 412 14.05 -14.09 10.87
N LEU A 413 13.21 -14.71 11.72
CA LEU A 413 13.44 -14.78 13.16
C LEU A 413 14.64 -15.67 13.52
N PHE A 414 15.14 -16.48 12.59
CA PHE A 414 16.27 -17.38 12.84
C PHE A 414 17.57 -16.62 13.05
N GLU A 415 17.68 -15.39 12.55
CA GLU A 415 18.89 -14.57 12.60
C GLU A 415 18.89 -13.52 13.73
N SER A 416 17.72 -13.18 14.29
CA SER A 416 17.57 -12.13 15.31
C SER A 416 17.02 -12.69 16.63
N GLU A 417 17.87 -12.71 17.66
CA GLU A 417 17.46 -13.03 19.03
C GLU A 417 16.82 -11.79 19.68
N PRO A 418 15.61 -11.89 20.26
CA PRO A 418 14.96 -10.78 20.95
C PRO A 418 15.55 -10.54 22.35
N ASP A 419 15.62 -9.27 22.76
CA ASP A 419 16.16 -8.88 24.08
C ASP A 419 15.17 -9.12 25.23
N ALA A 420 13.87 -8.95 24.98
CA ALA A 420 12.83 -9.03 26.00
C ALA A 420 12.59 -10.49 26.44
N ARG A 421 12.64 -10.74 27.75
CA ARG A 421 12.54 -12.10 28.34
C ARG A 421 11.29 -12.87 27.91
N GLU A 422 10.12 -12.23 27.90
CA GLU A 422 8.87 -12.90 27.53
C GLU A 422 8.82 -13.23 26.04
N THR A 423 9.34 -12.33 25.19
CA THR A 423 9.46 -12.55 23.74
C THR A 423 10.47 -13.64 23.43
N LEU A 424 11.56 -13.73 24.20
CA LEU A 424 12.56 -14.76 24.08
C LEU A 424 11.99 -16.17 24.34
N LYS A 425 11.03 -16.31 25.28
CA LYS A 425 10.29 -17.57 25.49
C LYS A 425 9.43 -17.94 24.27
N ALA A 426 8.66 -17.00 23.76
CA ALA A 426 7.80 -17.22 22.59
C ALA A 426 8.64 -17.53 21.33
N TRP A 427 9.75 -16.80 21.14
CA TRP A 427 10.72 -17.04 20.07
C TRP A 427 11.33 -18.44 20.16
N ALA A 428 11.75 -18.87 21.35
CA ALA A 428 12.23 -20.23 21.57
C ALA A 428 11.17 -21.28 21.25
N GLN A 429 9.88 -21.00 21.46
CA GLN A 429 8.79 -21.90 21.05
C GLN A 429 8.65 -22.00 19.53
N VAL A 430 8.68 -20.86 18.83
CA VAL A 430 8.67 -20.82 17.36
C VAL A 430 9.84 -21.61 16.79
N LEU A 431 11.06 -21.37 17.29
CA LEU A 431 12.26 -22.05 16.80
C LEU A 431 12.22 -23.56 17.06
N THR A 432 11.77 -24.01 18.24
CA THR A 432 11.65 -25.45 18.53
C THR A 432 10.68 -26.14 17.56
N ASN A 433 9.53 -25.53 17.29
CA ASN A 433 8.54 -26.07 16.37
C ASN A 433 9.04 -26.08 14.92
N ALA A 434 9.65 -24.98 14.47
CA ALA A 434 10.28 -24.89 13.15
C ALA A 434 11.43 -25.90 12.99
N ALA A 435 12.25 -26.10 14.03
CA ALA A 435 13.37 -27.03 14.01
C ALA A 435 12.90 -28.48 13.85
N TRP A 436 11.84 -28.86 14.57
CA TRP A 436 11.23 -30.17 14.41
C TRP A 436 10.75 -30.35 12.98
N TYR A 437 9.98 -29.40 12.44
CA TYR A 437 9.50 -29.49 11.07
C TYR A 437 10.63 -29.58 10.04
N LEU A 438 11.66 -28.73 10.13
CA LEU A 438 12.84 -28.78 9.25
C LEU A 438 13.58 -30.13 9.34
N CYS A 439 13.67 -30.69 10.54
CA CYS A 439 14.27 -32.00 10.78
C CYS A 439 13.55 -33.11 10.02
N VAL A 440 12.22 -33.17 10.12
CA VAL A 440 11.42 -34.19 9.42
C VAL A 440 11.37 -33.98 7.91
N GLN A 441 11.59 -32.75 7.42
CA GLN A 441 11.77 -32.44 6.00
C GLN A 441 13.20 -32.73 5.49
N GLY A 442 14.12 -33.18 6.36
CA GLY A 442 15.50 -33.53 6.00
C GLY A 442 16.49 -32.37 5.96
N ASN A 443 16.07 -31.16 6.35
CA ASN A 443 16.96 -30.00 6.46
C ASN A 443 17.66 -29.96 7.82
N TYR A 444 18.51 -30.95 8.06
CA TYR A 444 19.12 -31.17 9.37
C TYR A 444 20.07 -30.05 9.80
N SER A 445 20.78 -29.42 8.87
CA SER A 445 21.75 -28.36 9.18
C SER A 445 21.07 -27.11 9.72
N ALA A 446 19.99 -26.66 9.06
CA ALA A 446 19.20 -25.53 9.54
C ALA A 446 18.51 -25.90 10.86
N ALA A 447 17.89 -27.08 10.94
CA ALA A 447 17.21 -27.56 12.14
C ALA A 447 18.12 -27.58 13.37
N GLN A 448 19.37 -28.04 13.23
CA GLN A 448 20.33 -28.09 14.33
C GLN A 448 20.66 -26.68 14.83
N LEU A 449 20.92 -25.75 13.91
CA LEU A 449 21.29 -24.38 14.24
C LEU A 449 20.18 -23.69 15.03
N ILE A 450 18.93 -23.78 14.58
CA ILE A 450 17.82 -23.10 15.25
C ILE A 450 17.35 -23.84 16.52
N ALA A 451 17.45 -25.17 16.59
CA ALA A 451 17.19 -25.93 17.82
C ALA A 451 18.18 -25.57 18.93
N ALA A 452 19.47 -25.42 18.59
CA ALA A 452 20.49 -24.99 19.56
C ALA A 452 20.22 -23.57 20.08
N LYS A 453 19.82 -22.63 19.21
CA LYS A 453 19.39 -21.28 19.61
C LYS A 453 18.18 -21.32 20.54
N ALA A 454 17.17 -22.14 20.22
CA ALA A 454 15.97 -22.30 21.05
C ALA A 454 16.31 -22.82 22.45
N LEU A 455 17.18 -23.83 22.55
CA LEU A 455 17.60 -24.39 23.83
C LEU A 455 18.37 -23.36 24.67
N ALA A 456 19.34 -22.67 24.06
CA ALA A 456 20.11 -21.61 24.73
C ALA A 456 19.21 -20.47 25.25
N ALA A 457 18.14 -20.12 24.52
CA ALA A 457 17.16 -19.15 24.98
C ALA A 457 16.31 -19.66 26.16
N ARG A 458 15.96 -20.96 26.21
CA ARG A 458 15.21 -21.55 27.33
C ARG A 458 16.04 -21.62 28.61
N ASP A 459 17.33 -21.94 28.50
CA ASP A 459 18.25 -21.96 29.65
C ASP A 459 18.37 -20.58 30.33
N LYS A 460 18.23 -19.50 29.56
CA LYS A 460 18.23 -18.12 30.08
C LYS A 460 16.90 -17.70 30.73
N THR A 461 15.79 -18.32 30.34
CA THR A 461 14.45 -17.75 30.57
C THR A 461 13.52 -18.59 31.45
N VAL A 462 13.71 -19.91 31.48
CA VAL A 462 12.84 -20.87 32.17
C VAL A 462 13.67 -21.68 33.16
N GLU A 463 13.03 -22.19 34.22
CA GLU A 463 13.71 -23.09 35.16
C GLU A 463 14.26 -24.35 34.46
N PRO A 464 15.46 -24.82 34.88
CA PRO A 464 15.99 -26.10 34.41
C PRO A 464 14.95 -27.21 34.62
N ASN A 465 14.72 -28.05 33.61
CA ASN A 465 13.75 -29.16 33.60
C ASN A 465 12.26 -28.80 33.46
N SER A 466 11.91 -27.60 33.01
CA SER A 466 10.53 -27.36 32.57
C SER A 466 10.19 -28.29 31.38
N GLN A 467 8.92 -28.68 31.25
CA GLN A 467 8.43 -29.46 30.09
C GLN A 467 8.82 -28.81 28.77
N GLN A 468 8.78 -27.48 28.74
CA GLN A 468 9.21 -26.66 27.62
C GLN A 468 10.70 -26.83 27.29
N THR A 469 11.60 -26.81 28.28
CA THR A 469 13.03 -27.03 28.05
C THR A 469 13.28 -28.44 27.51
N LEU A 470 12.61 -29.45 28.09
CA LEU A 470 12.74 -30.85 27.67
C LEU A 470 12.35 -31.09 26.21
N VAL A 471 11.27 -30.46 25.71
CA VAL A 471 10.88 -30.58 24.30
C VAL A 471 11.97 -30.03 23.36
N SER A 472 12.68 -28.97 23.77
CA SER A 472 13.76 -28.41 22.93
C SER A 472 15.01 -29.28 22.93
N VAL A 473 15.33 -29.88 24.08
CA VAL A 473 16.38 -30.88 24.21
C VAL A 473 16.06 -32.08 23.32
N GLU A 474 14.84 -32.61 23.38
CA GLU A 474 14.38 -33.74 22.57
C GLU A 474 14.49 -33.44 21.06
N VAL A 475 14.05 -32.26 20.62
CA VAL A 475 14.15 -31.86 19.20
C VAL A 475 15.62 -31.76 18.77
N LEU A 476 16.50 -31.19 19.57
CA LEU A 476 17.93 -31.10 19.26
C LEU A 476 18.59 -32.50 19.21
N ALA A 477 18.33 -33.35 20.20
CA ALA A 477 18.82 -34.72 20.24
C ALA A 477 18.32 -35.54 19.04
N MET A 478 17.05 -35.38 18.66
CA MET A 478 16.46 -35.98 17.46
C MET A 478 17.19 -35.53 16.19
N VAL A 479 17.47 -34.23 16.03
CA VAL A 479 18.23 -33.70 14.88
C VAL A 479 19.62 -34.31 14.82
N LEU A 480 20.35 -34.34 15.95
CA LEU A 480 21.70 -34.91 16.03
C LEU A 480 21.69 -36.41 15.68
N ARG A 481 20.69 -37.15 16.16
CA ARG A 481 20.50 -38.57 15.83
C ARG A 481 20.31 -38.77 14.32
N TYR A 482 19.47 -37.96 13.67
CA TYR A 482 19.27 -38.06 12.21
C TYR A 482 20.50 -37.65 11.39
N GLN A 483 21.38 -36.81 11.95
CA GLN A 483 22.70 -36.53 11.36
C GLN A 483 23.75 -37.63 11.61
N GLY A 484 23.42 -38.67 12.39
CA GLY A 484 24.37 -39.73 12.78
C GLY A 484 25.31 -39.36 13.93
N LYS A 485 25.07 -38.25 14.64
CA LYS A 485 25.86 -37.78 15.79
C LYS A 485 25.31 -38.36 17.10
N TYR A 486 25.36 -39.69 17.23
CA TYR A 486 24.70 -40.39 18.35
C TYR A 486 25.29 -40.03 19.72
N GLU A 487 26.61 -39.90 19.83
CA GLU A 487 27.28 -39.55 21.10
C GLU A 487 26.90 -38.16 21.61
N ASP A 488 26.72 -37.20 20.70
CA ASP A 488 26.30 -35.85 21.06
C ASP A 488 24.81 -35.81 21.42
N ALA A 489 23.99 -36.65 20.77
CA ALA A 489 22.58 -36.80 21.10
C ALA A 489 22.35 -37.46 22.47
N GLU A 490 23.21 -38.40 22.88
CA GLU A 490 23.13 -39.08 24.18
C GLU A 490 23.55 -38.19 25.37
N LYS A 491 24.39 -37.17 25.13
CA LYS A 491 24.84 -36.23 26.17
C LYS A 491 23.79 -35.18 26.54
N LEU A 492 22.80 -34.97 25.68
CA LEU A 492 21.66 -34.07 25.88
C LEU A 492 20.57 -34.78 26.67
#